data_AF-A0A7Y4B6M5-F1
#
_entry.id   AF-A0A7Y4B6M5-F1
#
_cell.length_a   1.000
_cell.length_b   1.000
_cell.length_c   1.000
_cell.angle_alpha   90.00
_cell.angle_beta   90.00
_cell.angle_gamma   90.00
#
_symmetry.space_group_name_H-M   'P 1'
#
loop_
_entity.id
_entity.type
_entity.pdbx_description
1 polymer ?
#
loop_
_entity_poly.entity_id
_entity_poly.type
_entity_poly.pdbx_seq_one_letter_code
_entity_poly.pdbx_strand_id
1 'polypeptide(L)'
;MMIKKMNIIAAKETFELDSLDNVTRSQLKKMYKRAMFKLHPDRGGDKLGTQLLNEAYATLRTIVKPDESIATDSSVLEDQDSGWLYEKNAGHPLHNSGLAATRTRDELVKEAFDIRDDCNAPDICYWHSKDWHPNQQNGIFFKNDQMAMRLDHWLGQRDVMSLIDITDGFLHRKFCGEMRIEVKQFGSGYSDNTRLLSNVLREWLQERGDRESGFHWCDFYKEVRTEIERAFNEGREDGQLFGCKFTIEKVSWLICQAKVEIGDSMIAIGIGNIPSKDVFNPFNLNVVKPLKSAPSRWKVSDLVKVLINGQFHSLKQDYYLTDDYAMDAALGFRTGYIDNPILEALSWHGKTRRSCFGLFSNALPNTEAIQVSFGKHLNDSSSFILDLDNRYPSISLEDDVVQLEEILKIDAA
;
A
#
# COMPACT_ATOMS: atom_id res chain seq x y z
N MET A 1 11.59 -23.06 15.79
CA MET A 1 12.75 -22.85 16.67
C MET A 1 13.08 -21.37 16.58
N MET A 2 13.00 -20.57 17.65
CA MET A 2 13.38 -19.15 17.58
C MET A 2 14.89 -19.09 17.39
N ILE A 3 15.36 -18.56 16.26
CA ILE A 3 16.79 -18.39 16.04
C ILE A 3 17.28 -17.31 17.02
N LYS A 4 18.20 -17.73 17.88
CA LYS A 4 18.90 -16.85 18.83
C LYS A 4 19.68 -15.83 18.01
N LYS A 5 19.61 -14.54 18.36
CA LYS A 5 20.37 -13.45 17.72
C LYS A 5 21.82 -13.92 17.48
N MET A 6 22.23 -14.03 16.22
CA MET A 6 23.55 -14.54 15.84
C MET A 6 24.64 -13.69 16.48
N ASN A 7 25.68 -14.34 17.04
CA ASN A 7 26.79 -13.62 17.64
C ASN A 7 27.81 -13.19 16.56
N ILE A 8 28.66 -12.22 16.89
CA ILE A 8 29.59 -11.61 15.93
C ILE A 8 30.60 -12.63 15.38
N ILE A 9 31.02 -13.61 16.20
CA ILE A 9 32.00 -14.63 15.82
C ILE A 9 31.39 -15.55 14.76
N ALA A 10 30.20 -16.09 15.00
CA ALA A 10 29.46 -16.93 14.05
C ALA A 10 29.10 -16.16 12.77
N ALA A 11 28.79 -14.87 12.88
CA ALA A 11 28.51 -14.03 11.72
C ALA A 11 29.77 -13.82 10.85
N LYS A 12 30.95 -13.64 11.45
CA LYS A 12 32.23 -13.58 10.72
C LYS A 12 32.58 -14.90 10.04
N GLU A 13 32.40 -16.02 10.74
CA GLU A 13 32.61 -17.37 10.20
C GLU A 13 31.73 -17.64 8.97
N THR A 14 30.48 -17.18 8.98
CA THR A 14 29.54 -17.30 7.85
C THR A 14 30.04 -16.59 6.58
N PHE A 15 30.86 -15.56 6.73
CA PHE A 15 31.49 -14.81 5.63
C PHE A 15 32.95 -15.18 5.39
N GLU A 16 33.47 -16.19 6.10
CA GLU A 16 34.90 -16.57 6.06
C GLU A 16 35.84 -15.38 6.36
N LEU A 17 35.46 -14.56 7.35
CA LEU A 17 36.19 -13.35 7.75
C LEU A 17 36.99 -13.53 9.04
N ASP A 18 38.32 -13.41 8.97
CA ASP A 18 39.18 -13.42 10.17
C ASP A 18 39.10 -12.10 10.97
N SER A 19 38.88 -10.97 10.28
CA SER A 19 38.72 -9.65 10.89
C SER A 19 37.72 -8.77 10.12
N LEU A 20 37.19 -7.74 10.79
CA LEU A 20 36.32 -6.71 10.23
C LEU A 20 37.03 -5.38 9.99
N ASP A 21 38.31 -5.25 10.37
CA ASP A 21 39.01 -3.95 10.44
C ASP A 21 39.09 -3.21 9.09
N ASN A 22 39.10 -3.98 8.00
CA ASN A 22 39.19 -3.53 6.61
C ASN A 22 37.93 -3.83 5.77
N VAL A 23 36.85 -4.30 6.40
CA VAL A 23 35.58 -4.54 5.72
C VAL A 23 34.76 -3.26 5.83
N THR A 24 34.24 -2.77 4.71
CA THR A 24 33.32 -1.64 4.62
C THR A 24 31.89 -2.13 4.35
N ARG A 25 30.87 -1.28 4.51
CA ARG A 25 29.47 -1.67 4.25
C ARG A 25 29.26 -2.08 2.79
N SER A 26 29.90 -1.40 1.84
CA SER A 26 29.84 -1.78 0.43
C SER A 26 30.48 -3.14 0.16
N GLN A 27 31.64 -3.42 0.76
CA GLN A 27 32.30 -4.71 0.64
C GLN A 27 31.49 -5.83 1.30
N LEU A 28 30.95 -5.59 2.49
CA LEU A 28 30.06 -6.54 3.17
C LEU A 28 28.80 -6.81 2.34
N LYS A 29 28.19 -5.77 1.74
CA LYS A 29 27.04 -5.90 0.82
C LYS A 29 27.42 -6.75 -0.40
N LYS A 30 28.61 -6.55 -0.98
CA LYS A 30 29.11 -7.33 -2.12
C LYS A 30 29.37 -8.79 -1.76
N MET A 31 29.94 -9.05 -0.58
CA MET A 31 30.15 -10.40 -0.05
C MET A 31 28.81 -11.11 0.21
N TYR A 32 27.86 -10.40 0.82
CA TYR A 32 26.49 -10.89 1.04
C TYR A 32 25.81 -11.25 -0.27
N LYS A 33 25.81 -10.36 -1.26
CA LYS A 33 25.26 -10.66 -2.60
C LYS A 33 25.90 -11.92 -3.18
N ARG A 34 27.23 -12.03 -3.17
CA ARG A 34 27.97 -13.20 -3.69
C ARG A 34 27.67 -14.50 -2.95
N ALA A 35 27.59 -14.46 -1.62
CA ALA A 35 27.29 -15.63 -0.80
C ALA A 35 25.83 -16.06 -1.00
N MET A 36 24.90 -15.10 -1.08
CA MET A 36 23.48 -15.35 -1.34
C MET A 36 23.31 -16.06 -2.67
N PHE A 37 23.97 -15.61 -3.74
CA PHE A 37 23.95 -16.27 -5.05
C PHE A 37 24.50 -17.71 -5.05
N LYS A 38 25.37 -18.09 -4.10
CA LYS A 38 25.96 -19.44 -4.02
C LYS A 38 25.17 -20.37 -3.11
N LEU A 39 24.71 -19.86 -1.97
CA LEU A 39 23.93 -20.59 -0.97
C LEU A 39 22.44 -20.63 -1.33
N HIS A 40 22.03 -19.88 -2.35
CA HIS A 40 20.63 -19.84 -2.75
C HIS A 40 20.14 -21.24 -3.12
N PRO A 41 18.97 -21.67 -2.59
CA PRO A 41 18.33 -22.93 -2.95
C PRO A 41 18.14 -23.13 -4.46
N ASP A 42 18.06 -22.05 -5.23
CA ASP A 42 17.91 -22.08 -6.69
C ASP A 42 19.13 -22.63 -7.46
N ARG A 43 20.28 -22.79 -6.80
CA ARG A 43 21.46 -23.49 -7.35
C ARG A 43 21.76 -24.81 -6.64
N GLY A 44 20.77 -25.36 -5.93
CA GLY A 44 20.94 -26.55 -5.09
C GLY A 44 21.51 -26.24 -3.69
N GLY A 45 21.45 -24.98 -3.27
CA GLY A 45 21.91 -24.51 -1.95
C GLY A 45 20.94 -24.83 -0.81
N ASP A 46 21.36 -24.55 0.42
CA ASP A 46 20.62 -24.89 1.63
C ASP A 46 19.81 -23.71 2.19
N LYS A 47 18.52 -23.96 2.47
CA LYS A 47 17.57 -22.99 3.01
C LYS A 47 17.98 -22.50 4.40
N LEU A 48 18.56 -23.37 5.23
CA LEU A 48 19.06 -22.99 6.55
C LEU A 48 20.28 -22.06 6.43
N GLY A 49 21.18 -22.36 5.49
CA GLY A 49 22.32 -21.51 5.14
C GLY A 49 21.93 -20.09 4.70
N THR A 50 20.81 -19.95 3.99
CA THR A 50 20.29 -18.63 3.56
C THR A 50 19.81 -17.79 4.75
N GLN A 51 19.10 -18.40 5.72
CA GLN A 51 18.68 -17.71 6.95
C GLN A 51 19.88 -17.30 7.80
N LEU A 52 20.88 -18.19 7.94
CA LEU A 52 22.12 -17.89 8.65
C LEU A 52 22.89 -16.73 7.99
N LEU A 53 22.92 -16.68 6.66
CA LEU A 53 23.56 -15.60 5.91
C LEU A 53 22.87 -14.24 6.13
N ASN A 54 21.54 -14.21 6.15
CA ASN A 54 20.76 -13.00 6.44
C ASN A 54 21.02 -12.46 7.85
N GLU A 55 21.04 -13.36 8.84
CA GLU A 55 21.34 -13.00 10.22
C GLU A 55 22.79 -12.54 10.40
N ALA A 56 23.74 -13.20 9.72
CA ALA A 56 25.14 -12.81 9.72
C ALA A 56 25.31 -11.39 9.15
N TYR A 57 24.68 -11.11 8.01
CA TYR A 57 24.76 -9.80 7.37
C TYR A 57 24.13 -8.69 8.23
N ALA A 58 22.94 -8.94 8.78
CA ALA A 58 22.28 -7.98 9.67
C ALA A 58 23.13 -7.67 10.90
N THR A 59 23.78 -8.69 11.48
CA THR A 59 24.67 -8.55 12.63
C THR A 59 25.92 -7.74 12.27
N LEU A 60 26.64 -8.10 11.21
CA LEU A 60 27.88 -7.43 10.82
C LEU A 60 27.66 -6.00 10.31
N ARG A 61 26.56 -5.73 9.59
CA ARG A 61 26.23 -4.38 9.07
C ARG A 61 26.14 -3.32 10.17
N THR A 62 25.78 -3.71 11.39
CA THR A 62 25.70 -2.79 12.53
C THR A 62 27.06 -2.38 13.11
N ILE A 63 28.13 -3.12 12.79
CA ILE A 63 29.47 -2.97 13.40
C ILE A 63 30.50 -2.49 12.36
N VAL A 64 30.31 -2.89 11.11
CA VAL A 64 31.17 -2.55 9.98
C VAL A 64 31.11 -1.04 9.68
N LYS A 65 32.29 -0.46 9.41
CA LYS A 65 32.44 0.98 9.13
C LYS A 65 31.55 1.39 7.94
N PRO A 66 30.79 2.49 8.06
CA PRO A 66 30.10 3.06 6.92
C PRO A 66 31.12 3.48 5.85
N ASP A 67 30.72 3.39 4.58
CA ASP A 67 31.56 3.86 3.48
C ASP A 67 31.78 5.37 3.64
N GLU A 68 33.02 5.84 3.46
CA GLU A 68 33.28 7.28 3.32
C GLU A 68 32.58 7.76 2.03
N SER A 69 31.83 8.85 2.17
CA SER A 69 30.83 9.32 1.22
C SER A 69 31.33 9.38 -0.23
N ILE A 70 30.67 8.65 -1.12
CA ILE A 70 30.62 8.98 -2.54
C ILE A 70 29.20 9.46 -2.80
N ALA A 71 29.09 10.77 -3.06
CA ALA A 71 27.86 11.38 -3.56
C ALA A 71 27.51 10.73 -4.90
N THR A 72 26.30 10.19 -5.02
CA THR A 72 25.74 9.77 -6.30
C THR A 72 24.74 10.83 -6.74
N ASP A 73 25.14 11.58 -7.77
CA ASP A 73 24.26 12.36 -8.62
C ASP A 73 23.18 11.45 -9.19
N SER A 74 21.93 11.81 -8.93
CA SER A 74 20.75 11.21 -9.54
C SER A 74 20.18 12.21 -10.53
N SER A 75 20.52 12.06 -11.81
CA SER A 75 19.87 12.76 -12.92
C SER A 75 19.19 11.76 -13.85
N VAL A 76 17.85 11.82 -13.85
CA VAL A 76 16.92 11.74 -15.00
C VAL A 76 16.90 10.44 -15.84
N LEU A 77 15.71 9.83 -15.96
CA LEU A 77 14.92 9.80 -17.20
C LEU A 77 13.46 9.43 -16.94
N GLU A 78 12.57 10.30 -17.43
CA GLU A 78 11.13 10.09 -17.64
C GLU A 78 10.88 9.32 -18.94
N ASP A 79 9.70 8.68 -18.96
CA ASP A 79 8.90 8.16 -20.08
C ASP A 79 9.49 7.11 -21.02
N GLN A 80 8.85 5.92 -21.03
CA GLN A 80 8.21 5.38 -22.23
C GLN A 80 7.20 4.28 -21.91
N ASP A 81 5.93 4.60 -22.13
CA ASP A 81 4.88 3.63 -22.44
C ASP A 81 5.19 3.02 -23.82
N SER A 82 5.46 1.70 -23.88
CA SER A 82 5.19 0.81 -25.02
C SER A 82 5.85 -0.56 -24.83
N GLY A 83 5.06 -1.64 -24.91
CA GLY A 83 5.59 -3.00 -25.14
C GLY A 83 5.17 -4.07 -24.14
N TRP A 84 3.86 -4.30 -23.99
CA TRP A 84 3.36 -5.57 -23.46
C TRP A 84 3.71 -6.71 -24.43
N LEU A 85 4.85 -7.37 -24.22
CA LEU A 85 5.21 -8.68 -24.83
C LEU A 85 6.48 -9.26 -24.18
N TYR A 86 6.46 -9.47 -22.87
CA TYR A 86 7.21 -10.60 -22.31
C TYR A 86 6.35 -11.84 -22.51
N GLU A 87 6.93 -12.98 -22.88
CA GLU A 87 6.24 -14.28 -22.80
C GLU A 87 5.66 -14.40 -21.39
N LYS A 88 4.34 -14.21 -21.28
CA LYS A 88 3.58 -13.76 -20.10
C LYS A 88 3.75 -14.57 -18.81
N ASN A 89 4.50 -15.66 -18.86
CA ASN A 89 4.87 -16.44 -17.69
C ASN A 89 6.37 -16.76 -17.64
N ALA A 90 7.05 -17.05 -18.76
CA ALA A 90 8.43 -17.57 -18.74
C ALA A 90 9.53 -16.50 -18.61
N GLY A 91 9.26 -15.25 -19.03
CA GLY A 91 10.27 -14.18 -19.05
C GLY A 91 10.30 -13.27 -17.81
N HIS A 92 9.34 -13.42 -16.89
CA HIS A 92 9.24 -12.51 -15.75
C HIS A 92 10.30 -12.85 -14.67
N PRO A 93 11.00 -11.87 -14.08
CA PRO A 93 11.98 -12.09 -13.01
C PRO A 93 11.46 -12.87 -11.80
N LEU A 94 10.14 -12.79 -11.56
CA LEU A 94 9.47 -13.50 -10.47
C LEU A 94 9.03 -14.93 -10.82
N HIS A 95 9.23 -15.38 -12.06
CA HIS A 95 8.74 -16.69 -12.49
C HIS A 95 9.37 -17.84 -11.71
N ASN A 96 10.69 -17.76 -11.50
CA ASN A 96 11.49 -18.82 -10.89
C ASN A 96 12.33 -18.35 -9.69
N SER A 97 12.19 -17.12 -9.22
CA SER A 97 13.11 -16.55 -8.22
C SER A 97 12.80 -16.93 -6.77
N GLY A 98 11.66 -17.59 -6.51
CA GLY A 98 11.20 -17.85 -5.14
C GLY A 98 10.96 -16.56 -4.32
N LEU A 99 11.06 -15.38 -4.94
CA LEU A 99 10.89 -14.09 -4.27
C LEU A 99 9.42 -13.70 -4.21
N ALA A 100 9.07 -12.96 -3.15
CA ALA A 100 7.79 -12.29 -3.06
C ALA A 100 7.68 -11.11 -4.05
N ALA A 101 8.78 -10.35 -4.19
CA ALA A 101 8.93 -9.23 -5.12
C ALA A 101 10.41 -8.91 -5.33
N THR A 102 10.73 -8.18 -6.40
CA THR A 102 12.09 -7.66 -6.68
C THR A 102 12.43 -6.42 -5.83
N ARG A 103 11.41 -5.67 -5.41
CA ARG A 103 11.51 -4.45 -4.60
C ARG A 103 11.32 -4.70 -3.11
N THR A 104 11.83 -3.78 -2.30
CA THR A 104 11.60 -3.80 -0.85
C THR A 104 10.14 -3.50 -0.51
N ARG A 105 9.68 -3.92 0.67
CA ARG A 105 8.33 -3.60 1.15
C ARG A 105 8.08 -2.08 1.20
N ASP A 106 9.09 -1.30 1.56
CA ASP A 106 8.96 0.15 1.71
C ASP A 106 8.83 0.85 0.35
N GLU A 107 9.53 0.38 -0.69
CA GLU A 107 9.35 0.85 -2.07
C GLU A 107 7.96 0.49 -2.61
N LEU A 108 7.51 -0.74 -2.37
CA LEU A 108 6.17 -1.18 -2.78
C LEU A 108 5.06 -0.38 -2.09
N VAL A 109 5.26 0.01 -0.82
CA VAL A 109 4.34 0.90 -0.10
C VAL A 109 4.35 2.30 -0.71
N LYS A 110 5.52 2.86 -1.04
CA LYS A 110 5.60 4.18 -1.71
C LYS A 110 4.98 4.19 -3.09
N GLU A 111 5.05 3.07 -3.81
CA GLU A 111 4.37 2.91 -5.10
C GLU A 111 2.85 2.75 -4.92
N ALA A 112 2.42 2.03 -3.88
CA ALA A 112 1.01 1.72 -3.65
C ALA A 112 0.18 2.92 -3.17
N PHE A 113 0.82 3.90 -2.53
CA PHE A 113 0.17 5.00 -1.82
C PHE A 113 0.84 6.34 -2.12
N ASP A 114 0.03 7.39 -2.29
CA ASP A 114 0.55 8.75 -2.22
C ASP A 114 0.83 9.09 -0.74
N ILE A 115 2.10 9.00 -0.35
CA ILE A 115 2.57 9.27 1.02
C ILE A 115 3.23 10.65 1.05
N ARG A 116 2.71 11.50 1.92
CA ARG A 116 3.27 12.83 2.24
C ARG A 116 3.77 12.82 3.68
N ASP A 117 4.91 13.48 3.94
CA ASP A 117 5.45 13.55 5.29
C ASP A 117 4.53 14.35 6.21
N ASP A 118 4.04 15.50 5.76
CA ASP A 118 3.07 16.33 6.49
C ASP A 118 2.00 16.93 5.56
N CYS A 119 0.99 17.53 6.16
CA CYS A 119 -0.06 18.29 5.47
C CYS A 119 0.35 19.71 5.05
N ASN A 120 1.64 20.07 5.18
CA ASN A 120 2.21 21.38 4.83
C ASN A 120 3.01 21.34 3.52
N ALA A 121 3.07 20.18 2.84
CA ALA A 121 3.81 20.05 1.59
C ALA A 121 3.33 21.11 0.57
N PRO A 122 4.22 22.00 0.09
CA PRO A 122 3.86 23.23 -0.63
C PRO A 122 3.22 22.99 -2.00
N ASP A 123 3.32 21.79 -2.55
CA ASP A 123 2.91 21.47 -3.92
C ASP A 123 1.43 21.06 -4.05
N ILE A 124 0.62 21.15 -2.99
CA ILE A 124 -0.72 20.58 -3.03
C ILE A 124 -1.79 21.64 -3.27
N CYS A 125 -1.98 21.97 -4.54
CA CYS A 125 -3.14 22.73 -5.01
C CYS A 125 -4.36 21.79 -5.14
N TYR A 126 -4.97 21.42 -4.01
CA TYR A 126 -6.11 20.49 -3.90
C TYR A 126 -7.39 20.92 -4.65
N TRP A 127 -7.37 22.10 -5.27
CA TRP A 127 -8.53 22.69 -5.91
C TRP A 127 -8.71 22.31 -7.38
N HIS A 128 -7.69 21.71 -8.01
CA HIS A 128 -7.70 21.34 -9.43
C HIS A 128 -7.88 19.83 -9.58
N SER A 129 -9.09 19.42 -10.00
CA SER A 129 -9.44 18.02 -10.28
C SER A 129 -8.63 17.37 -11.42
N LYS A 130 -7.83 18.13 -12.16
CA LYS A 130 -7.05 17.65 -13.32
C LYS A 130 -5.77 16.92 -12.95
N ASP A 131 -5.17 17.22 -11.80
CA ASP A 131 -3.94 16.56 -11.33
C ASP A 131 -4.25 15.31 -10.47
N TRP A 132 -5.54 14.95 -10.39
CA TRP A 132 -6.04 13.81 -9.64
C TRP A 132 -6.10 12.55 -10.52
N HIS A 133 -4.96 11.87 -10.68
CA HIS A 133 -4.82 10.73 -11.59
C HIS A 133 -5.37 9.39 -11.05
N PRO A 134 -5.72 8.43 -11.94
CA PRO A 134 -6.40 7.16 -11.59
C PRO A 134 -5.67 6.20 -10.63
N ASN A 135 -4.38 6.39 -10.35
CA ASN A 135 -3.65 5.63 -9.32
C ASN A 135 -3.97 6.12 -7.89
N GLN A 136 -4.73 7.21 -7.74
CA GLN A 136 -5.16 7.79 -6.46
C GLN A 136 -6.41 7.14 -5.84
N GLN A 137 -6.91 6.02 -6.39
CA GLN A 137 -8.04 5.27 -5.83
C GLN A 137 -7.80 4.82 -4.37
N ASN A 138 -6.54 4.80 -3.92
CA ASN A 138 -6.16 4.38 -2.57
C ASN A 138 -6.13 5.52 -1.53
N GLY A 139 -6.28 6.77 -1.98
CA GLY A 139 -6.20 7.96 -1.15
C GLY A 139 -4.77 8.46 -0.88
N ILE A 140 -4.68 9.64 -0.26
CA ILE A 140 -3.44 10.29 0.17
C ILE A 140 -3.25 10.02 1.66
N PHE A 141 -2.01 9.71 2.07
CA PHE A 141 -1.66 9.40 3.45
C PHE A 141 -0.65 10.41 3.99
N PHE A 142 -0.97 11.00 5.14
CA PHE A 142 -0.13 11.97 5.84
C PHE A 142 0.58 11.27 6.99
N LYS A 143 1.90 11.07 6.86
CA LYS A 143 2.69 10.23 7.76
C LYS A 143 2.80 10.80 9.17
N ASN A 144 3.17 12.08 9.30
CA ASN A 144 3.36 12.71 10.61
C ASN A 144 2.03 12.89 11.35
N ASP A 145 0.94 13.12 10.61
CA ASP A 145 -0.40 13.31 11.17
C ASP A 145 -1.16 12.01 11.44
N GLN A 146 -0.69 10.86 10.93
CA GLN A 146 -1.42 9.58 10.97
C GLN A 146 -2.84 9.71 10.43
N MET A 147 -3.00 10.41 9.31
CA MET A 147 -4.27 10.65 8.64
C MET A 147 -4.28 10.10 7.22
N ALA A 148 -5.45 9.71 6.74
CA ALA A 148 -5.69 9.38 5.34
C ALA A 148 -6.85 10.20 4.78
N MET A 149 -6.71 10.65 3.54
CA MET A 149 -7.76 11.32 2.77
C MET A 149 -8.14 10.47 1.57
N ARG A 150 -9.43 10.24 1.36
CA ARG A 150 -9.97 9.50 0.22
C ARG A 150 -11.03 10.34 -0.46
N LEU A 151 -11.04 10.35 -1.79
CA LEU A 151 -12.21 10.80 -2.54
C LEU A 151 -12.86 9.61 -3.22
N ASP A 152 -14.16 9.49 -2.99
CA ASP A 152 -15.01 8.60 -3.74
C ASP A 152 -15.74 9.45 -4.78
N HIS A 153 -15.27 9.38 -6.03
CA HIS A 153 -15.95 9.96 -7.19
C HIS A 153 -16.68 8.86 -7.95
N TRP A 154 -18.01 8.98 -8.07
CA TRP A 154 -18.79 8.07 -8.92
C TRP A 154 -19.42 8.84 -10.08
N LEU A 155 -18.79 8.72 -11.26
CA LEU A 155 -19.32 9.13 -12.58
C LEU A 155 -20.17 10.42 -12.57
N GLY A 156 -19.67 11.47 -11.92
CA GLY A 156 -20.33 12.78 -11.86
C GLY A 156 -21.59 12.89 -10.99
N GLN A 157 -21.99 11.84 -10.24
CA GLN A 157 -23.19 11.86 -9.40
C GLN A 157 -22.91 11.93 -7.90
N ARG A 158 -21.70 11.56 -7.46
CA ARG A 158 -21.35 11.60 -6.04
C ARG A 158 -19.89 11.96 -5.86
N ASP A 159 -19.66 13.11 -5.23
CA ASP A 159 -18.36 13.56 -4.74
C ASP A 159 -18.37 13.49 -3.22
N VAL A 160 -17.70 12.49 -2.67
CA VAL A 160 -17.51 12.37 -1.23
C VAL A 160 -16.03 12.43 -0.91
N MET A 161 -15.68 13.29 0.04
CA MET A 161 -14.36 13.28 0.67
C MET A 161 -14.43 12.64 2.04
N SER A 162 -13.52 11.70 2.31
CA SER A 162 -13.38 11.08 3.63
C SER A 162 -12.00 11.39 4.19
N LEU A 163 -11.96 11.90 5.42
CA LEU A 163 -10.76 12.09 6.23
C LEU A 163 -10.82 11.10 7.40
N ILE A 164 -9.77 10.30 7.54
CA ILE A 164 -9.73 9.15 8.45
C ILE A 164 -8.47 9.24 9.32
N ASP A 165 -8.64 9.17 10.64
CA ASP A 165 -7.54 8.93 11.58
C ASP A 165 -7.12 7.46 11.51
N ILE A 166 -5.92 7.21 11.02
CA ILE A 166 -5.39 5.86 10.79
C ILE A 166 -4.46 5.36 11.91
N THR A 167 -4.32 6.11 13.00
CA THR A 167 -3.41 5.79 14.13
C THR A 167 -3.54 4.34 14.58
N ASP A 168 -4.78 3.89 14.78
CA ASP A 168 -5.10 2.53 15.26
C ASP A 168 -5.31 1.51 14.12
N GLY A 169 -5.01 1.87 12.86
CA GLY A 169 -5.21 1.00 11.69
C GLY A 169 -4.62 -0.40 11.87
N PHE A 170 -5.33 -1.41 11.38
CA PHE A 170 -5.14 -2.86 11.61
C PHE A 170 -5.40 -3.38 13.02
N LEU A 171 -5.57 -2.52 14.05
CA LEU A 171 -5.75 -3.01 15.42
C LEU A 171 -7.15 -3.59 15.64
N HIS A 172 -7.21 -4.72 16.32
CA HIS A 172 -8.47 -5.37 16.67
C HIS A 172 -9.16 -4.66 17.85
N ARG A 173 -10.50 -4.58 17.80
CA ARG A 173 -11.35 -3.99 18.86
C ARG A 173 -11.05 -2.51 19.14
N LYS A 174 -10.50 -1.81 18.15
CA LYS A 174 -10.29 -0.36 18.13
C LYS A 174 -11.17 0.28 17.06
N PHE A 175 -11.32 1.59 17.14
CA PHE A 175 -12.01 2.39 16.15
C PHE A 175 -11.12 3.52 15.67
N CYS A 176 -11.24 3.83 14.39
CA CYS A 176 -10.61 4.97 13.73
C CYS A 176 -11.68 6.03 13.49
N GLY A 177 -11.38 7.27 13.81
CA GLY A 177 -12.28 8.38 13.53
C GLY A 177 -12.40 8.63 12.03
N GLU A 178 -13.62 8.79 11.54
CA GLU A 178 -13.89 9.16 10.15
C GLU A 178 -14.75 10.43 10.09
N MET A 179 -14.41 11.33 9.17
CA MET A 179 -15.22 12.48 8.76
C MET A 179 -15.48 12.38 7.27
N ARG A 180 -16.76 12.37 6.87
CA ARG A 180 -17.19 12.33 5.47
C ARG A 180 -17.87 13.64 5.09
N ILE A 181 -17.50 14.20 3.95
CA ILE A 181 -18.04 15.44 3.41
C ILE A 181 -18.65 15.16 2.06
N GLU A 182 -19.90 15.55 1.88
CA GLU A 182 -20.66 15.32 0.66
C GLU A 182 -21.49 16.56 0.33
N VAL A 183 -21.52 16.96 -0.93
CA VAL A 183 -22.46 18.00 -1.38
C VAL A 183 -23.87 17.41 -1.44
N LYS A 184 -24.81 17.99 -0.71
CA LYS A 184 -26.23 17.62 -0.74
C LYS A 184 -27.02 18.44 -1.74
N GLN A 185 -26.60 19.69 -1.93
CA GLN A 185 -27.22 20.61 -2.87
C GLN A 185 -26.15 21.54 -3.43
N PHE A 186 -26.08 21.61 -4.76
CA PHE A 186 -25.30 22.65 -5.42
C PHE A 186 -26.14 23.91 -5.57
N GLY A 187 -25.48 25.04 -5.39
CA GLY A 187 -26.03 26.35 -5.69
C GLY A 187 -26.40 26.52 -7.16
N SER A 188 -27.28 27.47 -7.42
CA SER A 188 -27.74 27.88 -8.75
C SER A 188 -26.60 28.43 -9.63
N GLY A 189 -25.51 28.92 -9.03
CA GLY A 189 -24.31 29.38 -9.74
C GLY A 189 -23.44 28.26 -10.34
N TYR A 190 -23.65 27.00 -9.95
CA TYR A 190 -22.87 25.86 -10.44
C TYR A 190 -23.50 25.25 -11.70
N SER A 191 -22.88 25.49 -12.85
CA SER A 191 -23.16 24.76 -14.09
C SER A 191 -22.84 23.26 -13.93
N ASP A 192 -23.43 22.40 -14.76
CA ASP A 192 -23.23 20.94 -14.68
C ASP A 192 -21.74 20.55 -14.74
N ASN A 193 -20.92 21.26 -15.52
CA ASN A 193 -19.48 21.00 -15.63
C ASN A 193 -18.66 21.49 -14.42
N THR A 194 -19.28 22.21 -13.50
CA THR A 194 -18.63 22.81 -12.32
C THR A 194 -19.16 22.24 -11.00
N ARG A 195 -20.11 21.29 -11.04
CA ARG A 195 -20.68 20.62 -9.86
C ARG A 195 -19.68 19.64 -9.26
N LEU A 196 -18.71 20.18 -8.53
CA LEU A 196 -17.69 19.43 -7.83
C LEU A 196 -17.63 19.84 -6.36
N LEU A 197 -17.43 18.87 -5.46
CA LEU A 197 -17.24 19.15 -4.03
C LEU A 197 -16.08 20.14 -3.80
N SER A 198 -14.98 20.00 -4.56
CA SER A 198 -13.82 20.88 -4.46
C SER A 198 -14.16 22.34 -4.71
N ASN A 199 -15.10 22.65 -5.60
CA ASN A 199 -15.48 24.04 -5.88
C ASN A 199 -16.30 24.64 -4.73
N VAL A 200 -17.22 23.86 -4.15
CA VAL A 200 -18.02 24.30 -2.98
C VAL A 200 -17.12 24.49 -1.75
N LEU A 201 -16.18 23.58 -1.54
CA LEU A 201 -15.17 23.73 -0.47
C LEU A 201 -14.28 24.95 -0.72
N ARG A 202 -14.00 25.30 -1.99
CA ARG A 202 -13.20 26.48 -2.34
C ARG A 202 -13.91 27.74 -1.92
N GLU A 203 -15.17 27.88 -2.29
CA GLU A 203 -16.03 29.01 -1.89
C GLU A 203 -16.09 29.16 -0.37
N TRP A 204 -16.25 28.04 0.35
CA TRP A 204 -16.33 28.06 1.80
C TRP A 204 -15.01 28.46 2.49
N LEU A 205 -13.87 28.01 1.94
CA LEU A 205 -12.57 28.09 2.61
C LEU A 205 -11.62 29.12 1.98
N GLN A 206 -12.08 29.88 0.98
CA GLN A 206 -11.25 30.73 0.12
C GLN A 206 -10.35 31.70 0.90
N GLU A 207 -10.90 32.39 1.92
CA GLU A 207 -10.15 33.34 2.75
C GLU A 207 -9.00 32.72 3.56
N ARG A 208 -9.00 31.38 3.72
CA ARG A 208 -7.95 30.63 4.41
C ARG A 208 -6.95 29.98 3.46
N GLY A 209 -7.32 29.78 2.18
CA GLY A 209 -6.47 29.21 1.15
C GLY A 209 -5.39 30.16 0.60
N ASP A 210 -5.57 31.47 0.79
CA ASP A 210 -4.65 32.52 0.29
C ASP A 210 -3.46 32.81 1.21
N ARG A 211 -3.33 32.12 2.36
CA ARG A 211 -2.14 32.26 3.21
C ARG A 211 -1.01 31.42 2.61
N GLU A 212 0.17 32.02 2.44
CA GLU A 212 1.41 31.38 2.01
C GLU A 212 1.81 30.15 2.86
N SER A 213 1.11 29.87 3.96
CA SER A 213 1.25 28.67 4.80
C SER A 213 0.22 27.55 4.54
N GLY A 214 -0.79 27.74 3.70
CA GLY A 214 -1.75 26.71 3.27
C GLY A 214 -2.91 26.40 4.23
N PHE A 215 -4.03 25.92 3.68
CA PHE A 215 -5.13 25.31 4.42
C PHE A 215 -4.80 23.82 4.66
N HIS A 216 -4.84 23.36 5.92
CA HIS A 216 -4.42 22.00 6.29
C HIS A 216 -5.61 21.09 6.59
N TRP A 217 -5.78 20.03 5.79
CA TRP A 217 -6.88 19.07 5.94
C TRP A 217 -6.91 18.35 7.28
N CYS A 218 -5.74 18.10 7.88
CA CYS A 218 -5.63 17.45 9.18
C CYS A 218 -6.12 18.37 10.32
N ASP A 219 -5.82 19.66 10.25
CA ASP A 219 -6.31 20.65 11.22
C ASP A 219 -7.79 20.93 11.00
N PHE A 220 -8.22 21.04 9.75
CA PHE A 220 -9.64 21.09 9.39
C PHE A 220 -10.42 19.91 9.96
N TYR A 221 -9.90 18.68 9.83
CA TYR A 221 -10.50 17.49 10.44
C TYR A 221 -10.65 17.65 11.95
N LYS A 222 -9.58 18.04 12.65
CA LYS A 222 -9.59 18.19 14.12
C LYS A 222 -10.58 19.27 14.57
N GLU A 223 -10.55 20.45 13.94
CA GLU A 223 -11.42 21.57 14.27
C GLU A 223 -12.91 21.24 14.02
N VAL A 224 -13.24 20.76 12.82
CA VAL A 224 -14.63 20.42 12.44
C VAL A 224 -15.19 19.32 13.31
N ARG A 225 -14.42 18.22 13.47
CA ARG A 225 -14.86 17.09 14.28
C ARG A 225 -15.10 17.50 15.72
N THR A 226 -14.17 18.24 16.32
CA THR A 226 -14.28 18.70 17.71
C THR A 226 -15.52 19.57 17.89
N GLU A 227 -15.78 20.50 16.97
CA GLU A 227 -16.95 21.38 17.09
C GLU A 227 -18.27 20.64 16.93
N ILE A 228 -18.40 19.78 15.92
CA ILE A 228 -19.63 19.01 15.68
C ILE A 228 -19.88 18.03 16.83
N GLU A 229 -18.86 17.32 17.31
CA GLU A 229 -19.00 16.40 18.46
C GLU A 229 -19.35 17.16 19.73
N ARG A 230 -18.74 18.32 19.98
CA ARG A 230 -19.08 19.18 21.12
C ARG A 230 -20.54 19.62 21.07
N ALA A 231 -20.96 20.20 19.95
CA ALA A 231 -22.34 20.65 19.76
C ALA A 231 -23.34 19.50 19.92
N PHE A 232 -23.03 18.32 19.36
CA PHE A 232 -23.86 17.12 19.51
C PHE A 232 -23.97 16.64 20.98
N ASN A 233 -22.85 16.60 21.71
CA ASN A 233 -22.81 16.15 23.11
C ASN A 233 -23.49 17.14 24.06
N GLU A 234 -23.43 18.44 23.75
CA GLU A 234 -24.13 19.51 24.48
C GLU A 234 -25.63 19.57 24.15
N GLY A 235 -26.10 18.82 23.14
CA GLY A 235 -27.48 18.86 22.67
C GLY A 235 -27.83 20.14 21.90
N ARG A 236 -26.83 20.83 21.33
CA ARG A 236 -27.06 21.98 20.45
C ARG A 236 -27.58 21.50 19.10
N GLU A 237 -28.57 22.20 18.58
CA GLU A 237 -29.16 21.94 17.25
C GLU A 237 -28.42 22.70 16.14
N ASP A 238 -27.62 23.71 16.49
CA ASP A 238 -26.89 24.55 15.56
C ASP A 238 -25.52 25.02 16.08
N GLY A 239 -24.77 25.64 15.17
CA GLY A 239 -23.50 26.29 15.47
C GLY A 239 -22.92 27.01 14.27
N GLN A 240 -21.64 27.35 14.35
CA GLN A 240 -20.89 27.95 13.26
C GLN A 240 -19.59 27.20 13.00
N LEU A 241 -19.28 26.98 11.73
CA LEU A 241 -18.02 26.44 11.23
C LEU A 241 -17.51 27.37 10.14
N PHE A 242 -16.34 27.96 10.37
CA PHE A 242 -15.68 28.82 9.40
C PHE A 242 -16.59 29.91 8.81
N GLY A 243 -17.37 30.59 9.66
CA GLY A 243 -18.28 31.65 9.23
C GLY A 243 -19.62 31.18 8.65
N CYS A 244 -19.77 29.88 8.34
CA CYS A 244 -21.02 29.30 7.90
C CYS A 244 -21.82 28.72 9.07
N LYS A 245 -23.14 28.86 9.03
CA LYS A 245 -24.03 28.19 9.98
C LYS A 245 -24.09 26.71 9.66
N PHE A 246 -24.17 25.90 10.70
CA PHE A 246 -24.51 24.49 10.55
C PHE A 246 -25.66 24.09 11.47
N THR A 247 -26.41 23.09 11.05
CA THR A 247 -27.42 22.41 11.87
C THR A 247 -27.02 20.96 12.09
N ILE A 248 -27.32 20.42 13.26
CA ILE A 248 -27.01 19.03 13.61
C ILE A 248 -28.24 18.15 13.42
N GLU A 249 -28.01 17.03 12.75
CA GLU A 249 -28.97 15.94 12.63
C GLU A 249 -28.36 14.67 13.23
N LYS A 250 -29.11 14.06 14.16
CA LYS A 250 -28.75 12.75 14.70
C LYS A 250 -29.16 11.66 13.70
N VAL A 251 -28.19 11.11 12.99
CA VAL A 251 -28.42 10.01 12.03
C VAL A 251 -28.49 8.66 12.75
N SER A 252 -27.59 8.43 13.72
CA SER A 252 -27.63 7.26 14.58
C SER A 252 -26.93 7.52 15.92
N TRP A 253 -26.79 6.50 16.76
CA TRP A 253 -26.00 6.60 17.99
C TRP A 253 -24.48 6.64 17.75
N LEU A 254 -24.01 6.28 16.54
CA LEU A 254 -22.59 6.28 16.16
C LEU A 254 -22.20 7.37 15.18
N ILE A 255 -23.19 8.05 14.59
CA ILE A 255 -22.97 8.99 13.50
C ILE A 255 -23.80 10.23 13.77
N CYS A 256 -23.12 11.36 13.94
CA CYS A 256 -23.74 12.68 13.87
C CYS A 256 -23.45 13.30 12.50
N GLN A 257 -24.40 14.07 11.98
CA GLN A 257 -24.26 14.76 10.71
C GLN A 257 -24.52 16.25 10.93
N ALA A 258 -23.60 17.09 10.46
CA ALA A 258 -23.83 18.53 10.37
C ALA A 258 -24.18 18.91 8.92
N LYS A 259 -25.23 19.69 8.72
CA LYS A 259 -25.52 20.33 7.43
C LYS A 259 -25.01 21.76 7.48
N VAL A 260 -24.10 22.10 6.58
CA VAL A 260 -23.46 23.42 6.50
C VAL A 260 -23.99 24.15 5.28
N GLU A 261 -24.49 25.37 5.48
CA GLU A 261 -24.98 26.24 4.41
C GLU A 261 -23.84 27.14 3.91
N ILE A 262 -23.53 27.06 2.61
CA ILE A 262 -22.45 27.80 1.95
C ILE A 262 -23.07 28.52 0.76
N GLY A 263 -23.40 29.81 0.93
CA GLY A 263 -24.17 30.55 -0.07
C GLY A 263 -25.54 29.90 -0.31
N ASP A 264 -25.81 29.50 -1.55
CA ASP A 264 -26.99 28.72 -1.96
C ASP A 264 -26.71 27.21 -2.09
N SER A 265 -25.51 26.76 -1.70
CA SER A 265 -25.10 25.36 -1.64
C SER A 265 -25.25 24.79 -0.22
N MET A 266 -25.35 23.47 -0.12
CA MET A 266 -25.38 22.73 1.15
C MET A 266 -24.44 21.53 1.07
N ILE A 267 -23.58 21.40 2.09
CA ILE A 267 -22.81 20.17 2.33
C ILE A 267 -23.30 19.47 3.58
N ALA A 268 -23.14 18.15 3.62
CA ALA A 268 -23.27 17.35 4.83
C ALA A 268 -21.90 16.85 5.27
N ILE A 269 -21.61 17.00 6.56
CA ILE A 269 -20.42 16.50 7.23
C ILE A 269 -20.86 15.42 8.21
N GLY A 270 -20.63 14.16 7.86
CA GLY A 270 -20.85 13.02 8.74
C GLY A 270 -19.62 12.74 9.59
N ILE A 271 -19.77 12.73 10.92
CA ILE A 271 -18.73 12.32 11.86
C ILE A 271 -19.10 10.95 12.40
N GLY A 272 -18.17 10.01 12.30
CA GLY A 272 -18.37 8.65 12.76
C GLY A 272 -17.08 7.96 13.16
N ASN A 273 -17.21 6.66 13.42
CA ASN A 273 -16.13 5.76 13.77
C ASN A 273 -16.22 4.51 12.91
N ILE A 274 -15.10 4.09 12.34
CA ILE A 274 -14.98 2.86 11.57
C ILE A 274 -14.11 1.85 12.33
N PRO A 275 -14.40 0.53 12.27
CA PRO A 275 -13.56 -0.46 12.94
C PRO A 275 -12.13 -0.40 12.42
N SER A 276 -11.13 -0.25 13.31
CA SER A 276 -9.74 -0.04 12.88
C SER A 276 -9.14 -1.22 12.11
N LYS A 277 -9.69 -2.43 12.32
CA LYS A 277 -9.33 -3.63 11.55
C LYS A 277 -9.65 -3.53 10.04
N ASP A 278 -10.50 -2.58 9.64
CA ASP A 278 -10.91 -2.32 8.25
C ASP A 278 -10.18 -1.07 7.70
N VAL A 279 -9.31 -0.45 8.50
CA VAL A 279 -8.49 0.71 8.13
C VAL A 279 -7.05 0.26 7.89
N PHE A 280 -6.59 0.49 6.67
CA PHE A 280 -5.22 0.20 6.26
C PHE A 280 -4.30 1.35 6.68
N ASN A 281 -3.25 1.07 7.45
CA ASN A 281 -2.22 2.04 7.82
C ASN A 281 -0.85 1.65 7.19
N PRO A 282 -0.41 2.30 6.09
CA PRO A 282 0.82 1.94 5.40
C PRO A 282 2.09 2.18 6.25
N PHE A 283 2.01 3.00 7.30
CA PHE A 283 3.15 3.36 8.15
C PHE A 283 3.44 2.34 9.24
N ASN A 284 2.49 1.44 9.53
CA ASN A 284 2.62 0.51 10.64
C ASN A 284 2.33 -0.95 10.26
N LEU A 285 2.81 -1.40 9.10
CA LEU A 285 2.61 -2.78 8.65
C LEU A 285 3.21 -3.84 9.61
N ASN A 286 4.13 -3.45 10.48
CA ASN A 286 4.75 -4.34 11.47
C ASN A 286 3.79 -4.90 12.54
N VAL A 287 2.60 -4.30 12.69
CA VAL A 287 1.53 -4.84 13.56
C VAL A 287 0.88 -6.09 12.94
N VAL A 288 0.91 -6.19 11.60
CA VAL A 288 0.36 -7.33 10.86
C VAL A 288 1.37 -8.48 10.92
N LYS A 289 1.28 -9.28 11.98
CA LYS A 289 2.21 -10.40 12.20
C LYS A 289 2.08 -11.47 11.11
N PRO A 290 3.22 -12.07 10.70
CA PRO A 290 3.23 -13.15 9.71
C PRO A 290 2.45 -14.37 10.20
N LEU A 291 1.93 -15.15 9.25
CA LEU A 291 1.37 -16.46 9.51
C LEU A 291 2.45 -17.40 10.06
N LYS A 292 2.07 -18.19 11.07
CA LYS A 292 2.95 -19.21 11.68
C LYS A 292 2.81 -20.58 11.03
N SER A 293 1.67 -20.84 10.43
CA SER A 293 1.33 -22.10 9.77
C SER A 293 0.26 -21.84 8.70
N ALA A 294 0.19 -22.71 7.70
CA ALA A 294 -0.87 -22.67 6.71
C ALA A 294 -2.23 -22.87 7.40
N PRO A 295 -3.23 -21.99 7.17
CA PRO A 295 -4.55 -22.15 7.76
C PRO A 295 -5.31 -23.30 7.09
N SER A 296 -5.97 -24.14 7.88
CA SER A 296 -6.87 -25.18 7.35
C SER A 296 -8.09 -24.59 6.62
N ARG A 297 -8.47 -23.36 6.98
CA ARG A 297 -9.52 -22.60 6.31
C ARG A 297 -9.07 -21.15 6.13
N TRP A 298 -8.86 -20.76 4.89
CA TRP A 298 -8.46 -19.40 4.53
C TRP A 298 -9.55 -18.36 4.80
N LYS A 299 -9.12 -17.24 5.39
CA LYS A 299 -9.86 -15.98 5.50
C LYS A 299 -9.12 -14.90 4.71
N VAL A 300 -9.84 -13.85 4.33
CA VAL A 300 -9.27 -12.67 3.68
C VAL A 300 -8.16 -12.05 4.53
N SER A 301 -8.30 -12.03 5.85
CA SER A 301 -7.25 -11.56 6.76
C SER A 301 -5.95 -12.37 6.67
N ASP A 302 -6.03 -13.66 6.32
CA ASP A 302 -4.84 -14.52 6.19
C ASP A 302 -4.13 -14.24 4.86
N LEU A 303 -4.90 -14.06 3.78
CA LEU A 303 -4.41 -13.59 2.49
C LEU A 303 -3.67 -12.25 2.64
N VAL A 304 -4.32 -11.25 3.24
CA VAL A 304 -3.74 -9.91 3.46
C VAL A 304 -2.46 -10.00 4.30
N LYS A 305 -2.42 -10.86 5.33
CA LYS A 305 -1.19 -11.09 6.12
C LYS A 305 -0.05 -11.64 5.28
N VAL A 306 -0.33 -12.64 4.45
CA VAL A 306 0.67 -13.27 3.57
C VAL A 306 1.25 -12.23 2.60
N LEU A 307 0.38 -11.47 1.95
CA LEU A 307 0.78 -10.43 1.00
C LEU A 307 1.59 -9.32 1.69
N ILE A 308 1.14 -8.79 2.84
CA ILE A 308 1.86 -7.73 3.59
C ILE A 308 3.24 -8.20 4.11
N ASN A 309 3.39 -9.49 4.43
CA ASN A 309 4.64 -10.03 4.97
C ASN A 309 5.56 -10.66 3.91
N GLY A 310 5.12 -10.80 2.66
CA GLY A 310 5.90 -11.44 1.61
C GLY A 310 6.03 -12.96 1.78
N GLN A 311 5.05 -13.62 2.41
CA GLN A 311 5.06 -15.06 2.70
C GLN A 311 4.59 -15.91 1.50
N PHE A 312 5.09 -15.62 0.32
CA PHE A 312 4.69 -16.28 -0.90
C PHE A 312 5.76 -16.11 -1.98
N HIS A 313 5.65 -16.88 -3.05
CA HIS A 313 6.30 -16.57 -4.31
C HIS A 313 5.35 -16.84 -5.48
N SER A 314 5.74 -16.38 -6.65
CA SER A 314 5.00 -16.58 -7.89
C SER A 314 3.56 -16.04 -7.85
N LEU A 315 3.36 -14.86 -7.25
CA LEU A 315 2.08 -14.17 -7.25
C LEU A 315 1.73 -13.67 -8.65
N LYS A 316 0.58 -14.11 -9.16
CA LYS A 316 0.13 -13.80 -10.53
C LYS A 316 -1.38 -13.73 -10.64
N GLN A 317 -1.85 -12.98 -11.63
CA GLN A 317 -3.21 -13.04 -12.15
C GLN A 317 -3.26 -14.19 -13.17
N ASP A 318 -4.02 -15.23 -12.84
CA ASP A 318 -4.21 -16.42 -13.69
C ASP A 318 -5.11 -16.11 -14.89
N TYR A 319 -6.22 -15.38 -14.67
CA TYR A 319 -7.12 -14.90 -15.70
C TYR A 319 -7.92 -13.68 -15.23
N TYR A 320 -8.33 -12.85 -16.19
CA TYR A 320 -9.34 -11.81 -16.01
C TYR A 320 -10.17 -11.72 -17.29
N LEU A 321 -11.48 -11.86 -17.18
CA LEU A 321 -12.41 -11.86 -18.30
C LEU A 321 -13.42 -10.73 -18.15
N THR A 322 -13.59 -9.93 -19.19
CA THR A 322 -14.67 -8.96 -19.35
C THR A 322 -15.88 -9.64 -20.00
N ASP A 323 -16.85 -8.86 -20.49
CA ASP A 323 -18.01 -9.40 -21.20
C ASP A 323 -17.64 -10.08 -22.54
N ASP A 324 -16.44 -9.82 -23.10
CA ASP A 324 -15.90 -10.51 -24.27
C ASP A 324 -14.92 -11.64 -23.87
N TYR A 325 -15.48 -12.65 -23.19
CA TYR A 325 -14.74 -13.79 -22.65
C TYR A 325 -13.83 -14.49 -23.67
N ALA A 326 -14.23 -14.56 -24.94
CA ALA A 326 -13.48 -15.26 -25.98
C ALA A 326 -12.23 -14.48 -26.40
N MET A 327 -12.36 -13.16 -26.58
CA MET A 327 -11.23 -12.30 -26.90
C MET A 327 -10.25 -12.20 -25.73
N ASP A 328 -10.76 -12.04 -24.50
CA ASP A 328 -9.91 -11.93 -23.32
C ASP A 328 -9.11 -13.20 -23.03
N ALA A 329 -9.74 -14.37 -23.22
CA ALA A 329 -9.05 -15.65 -23.10
C ALA A 329 -7.98 -15.83 -24.20
N ALA A 330 -8.29 -15.44 -25.44
CA ALA A 330 -7.35 -15.55 -26.56
C ALA A 330 -6.13 -14.61 -26.39
N LEU A 331 -6.33 -13.44 -25.80
CA LEU A 331 -5.28 -12.43 -25.62
C LEU A 331 -4.56 -12.53 -24.26
N GLY A 332 -5.06 -13.36 -23.34
CA GLY A 332 -4.60 -13.39 -21.95
C GLY A 332 -4.75 -12.02 -21.29
N PHE A 333 -5.93 -11.42 -21.39
CA PHE A 333 -6.18 -10.07 -20.89
C PHE A 333 -5.89 -9.98 -19.39
N ARG A 334 -5.00 -9.03 -19.02
CA ARG A 334 -4.49 -8.81 -17.64
C ARG A 334 -3.87 -10.03 -16.95
N THR A 335 -3.55 -11.11 -17.66
CA THR A 335 -2.79 -12.24 -17.09
C THR A 335 -1.32 -11.88 -16.96
N GLY A 336 -0.70 -12.22 -15.84
CA GLY A 336 0.72 -11.95 -15.59
C GLY A 336 1.06 -11.90 -14.11
N TYR A 337 2.31 -11.60 -13.80
CA TYR A 337 2.78 -11.42 -12.43
C TYR A 337 2.19 -10.14 -11.83
N ILE A 338 1.95 -10.16 -10.51
CA ILE A 338 1.51 -8.98 -9.77
C ILE A 338 2.74 -8.38 -9.11
N ASP A 339 3.24 -7.30 -9.69
CA ASP A 339 4.51 -6.67 -9.27
C ASP A 339 4.42 -5.96 -7.92
N ASN A 340 3.23 -5.49 -7.55
CA ASN A 340 2.98 -4.87 -6.26
C ASN A 340 1.95 -5.65 -5.43
N PRO A 341 2.41 -6.59 -4.59
CA PRO A 341 1.56 -7.35 -3.70
C PRO A 341 0.90 -6.51 -2.58
N ILE A 342 1.42 -5.30 -2.29
CA ILE A 342 0.83 -4.39 -1.30
C ILE A 342 -0.46 -3.77 -1.84
N LEU A 343 -0.48 -3.40 -3.13
CA LEU A 343 -1.71 -2.98 -3.82
C LEU A 343 -2.76 -4.10 -3.78
N GLU A 344 -2.34 -5.34 -4.03
CA GLU A 344 -3.23 -6.49 -3.94
C GLU A 344 -3.76 -6.66 -2.51
N ALA A 345 -2.88 -6.61 -1.50
CA ALA A 345 -3.28 -6.70 -0.09
C ALA A 345 -4.32 -5.63 0.31
N LEU A 346 -4.14 -4.39 -0.16
CA LEU A 346 -5.08 -3.29 0.07
C LEU A 346 -6.43 -3.58 -0.58
N SER A 347 -6.44 -4.07 -1.81
CA SER A 347 -7.67 -4.36 -2.57
C SER A 347 -8.55 -5.43 -1.90
N TRP A 348 -7.92 -6.29 -1.09
CA TRP A 348 -8.57 -7.33 -0.28
C TRP A 348 -8.85 -6.90 1.16
N HIS A 349 -8.17 -5.87 1.68
CA HIS A 349 -8.35 -5.43 3.06
C HIS A 349 -9.79 -4.98 3.34
N GLY A 350 -10.31 -5.33 4.52
CA GLY A 350 -11.72 -5.07 4.91
C GLY A 350 -12.77 -5.93 4.17
N LYS A 351 -12.41 -6.72 3.15
CA LYS A 351 -13.37 -7.60 2.47
C LYS A 351 -13.73 -8.81 3.31
N THR A 352 -14.96 -9.30 3.13
CA THR A 352 -15.42 -10.54 3.77
C THR A 352 -15.33 -11.70 2.80
N ARG A 353 -15.17 -12.93 3.28
CA ARG A 353 -15.13 -14.13 2.42
C ARG A 353 -16.38 -14.30 1.54
N ARG A 354 -17.55 -13.78 1.95
CA ARG A 354 -18.77 -13.81 1.11
C ARG A 354 -18.66 -12.93 -0.12
N SER A 355 -17.78 -11.95 -0.09
CA SER A 355 -17.44 -11.05 -1.20
C SER A 355 -16.40 -11.66 -2.14
N CYS A 356 -16.05 -12.93 -1.98
CA CYS A 356 -14.95 -13.59 -2.67
C CYS A 356 -15.44 -14.91 -3.24
N PHE A 357 -15.28 -15.12 -4.54
CA PHE A 357 -15.70 -16.36 -5.18
C PHE A 357 -14.65 -17.48 -5.00
N GLY A 358 -13.36 -17.12 -4.91
CA GLY A 358 -12.27 -18.08 -5.15
C GLY A 358 -11.22 -18.29 -4.06
N LEU A 359 -11.41 -17.90 -2.79
CA LEU A 359 -10.33 -18.06 -1.78
C LEU A 359 -10.22 -19.49 -1.24
N PHE A 360 -9.25 -20.26 -1.74
CA PHE A 360 -8.95 -21.63 -1.33
C PHE A 360 -7.47 -21.98 -1.53
N SER A 361 -7.04 -23.15 -1.04
CA SER A 361 -5.68 -23.64 -1.22
C SER A 361 -5.67 -25.12 -1.56
N ASN A 362 -4.76 -25.52 -2.44
CA ASN A 362 -4.55 -26.90 -2.85
C ASN A 362 -3.06 -27.26 -2.71
N ALA A 363 -2.77 -28.50 -2.33
CA ALA A 363 -1.42 -29.03 -2.45
C ALA A 363 -1.09 -29.24 -3.93
N LEU A 364 0.08 -28.79 -4.36
CA LEU A 364 0.53 -29.00 -5.73
C LEU A 364 0.93 -30.49 -5.93
N PRO A 365 0.55 -31.12 -7.06
CA PRO A 365 0.86 -32.53 -7.31
C PRO A 365 2.35 -32.82 -7.20
N ASN A 366 2.69 -33.90 -6.49
CA ASN A 366 4.08 -34.37 -6.31
C ASN A 366 5.01 -33.36 -5.61
N THR A 367 4.47 -32.41 -4.85
CA THR A 367 5.25 -31.45 -4.05
C THR A 367 4.65 -31.25 -2.67
N GLU A 368 5.43 -30.70 -1.73
CA GLU A 368 4.93 -30.21 -0.44
C GLU A 368 4.38 -28.77 -0.53
N ALA A 369 4.41 -28.16 -1.72
CA ALA A 369 4.03 -26.77 -1.92
C ALA A 369 2.50 -26.60 -1.91
N ILE A 370 2.04 -25.51 -1.30
CA ILE A 370 0.63 -25.15 -1.21
C ILE A 370 0.38 -23.98 -2.16
N GLN A 371 -0.43 -24.17 -3.19
CA GLN A 371 -0.94 -23.08 -4.01
C GLN A 371 -2.18 -22.50 -3.35
N VAL A 372 -2.23 -21.17 -3.24
CA VAL A 372 -3.41 -20.42 -2.80
C VAL A 372 -3.97 -19.71 -4.00
N SER A 373 -5.25 -19.94 -4.28
CA SER A 373 -6.01 -19.25 -5.32
C SER A 373 -7.03 -18.32 -4.67
N PHE A 374 -7.29 -17.18 -5.31
CA PHE A 374 -8.22 -16.17 -4.82
C PHE A 374 -8.72 -15.30 -5.97
N GLY A 375 -9.97 -14.84 -5.87
CA GLY A 375 -10.62 -14.02 -6.88
C GLY A 375 -11.87 -13.37 -6.30
N LYS A 376 -12.18 -12.14 -6.72
CA LYS A 376 -13.34 -11.38 -6.19
C LYS A 376 -14.64 -11.86 -6.82
N HIS A 377 -14.58 -12.28 -8.07
CA HIS A 377 -15.67 -12.66 -8.94
C HIS A 377 -15.35 -13.94 -9.70
N LEU A 378 -16.30 -14.40 -10.51
CA LEU A 378 -16.17 -15.60 -11.35
C LEU A 378 -15.26 -15.39 -12.57
N ASN A 379 -15.04 -14.14 -12.92
CA ASN A 379 -14.31 -13.72 -14.11
C ASN A 379 -12.87 -13.30 -13.79
N ASP A 380 -12.41 -13.40 -12.54
CA ASP A 380 -11.02 -13.16 -12.15
C ASP A 380 -10.48 -14.26 -11.23
N SER A 381 -9.20 -14.60 -11.41
CA SER A 381 -8.45 -15.42 -10.47
C SER A 381 -7.00 -15.01 -10.44
N SER A 382 -6.45 -15.04 -9.24
CA SER A 382 -5.04 -14.88 -8.94
C SER A 382 -4.58 -16.04 -8.08
N SER A 383 -3.29 -16.35 -8.15
CA SER A 383 -2.69 -17.37 -7.32
C SER A 383 -1.27 -17.03 -6.90
N PHE A 384 -0.83 -17.66 -5.82
CA PHE A 384 0.57 -17.69 -5.39
C PHE A 384 0.89 -19.04 -4.74
N ILE A 385 2.18 -19.33 -4.59
CA ILE A 385 2.66 -20.46 -3.79
C ILE A 385 3.00 -19.95 -2.38
N LEU A 386 2.39 -20.55 -1.37
CA LEU A 386 2.62 -20.18 0.03
C LEU A 386 4.03 -20.57 0.46
N ASP A 387 4.77 -19.61 0.97
CA ASP A 387 6.05 -19.83 1.63
C ASP A 387 6.08 -19.07 2.95
N LEU A 388 5.91 -19.78 4.06
CA LEU A 388 5.82 -19.19 5.39
C LEU A 388 7.13 -18.52 5.84
N ASP A 389 8.26 -18.91 5.25
CA ASP A 389 9.58 -18.40 5.61
C ASP A 389 10.03 -17.27 4.67
N ASN A 390 9.41 -17.11 3.50
CA ASN A 390 9.73 -16.04 2.57
C ASN A 390 9.35 -14.64 3.10
N ARG A 391 10.13 -13.63 2.73
CA ARG A 391 9.93 -12.22 3.08
C ARG A 391 10.33 -11.33 1.91
N TYR A 392 9.88 -10.08 1.93
CA TYR A 392 10.39 -9.06 1.02
C TYR A 392 11.92 -8.90 1.15
N PRO A 393 12.62 -8.61 0.05
CA PRO A 393 14.04 -8.33 0.10
C PRO A 393 14.29 -7.07 0.93
N SER A 394 15.44 -7.02 1.61
CA SER A 394 15.86 -5.86 2.41
C SER A 394 16.50 -4.74 1.59
N ILE A 395 16.78 -5.00 0.31
CA ILE A 395 17.30 -4.05 -0.68
C ILE A 395 16.57 -4.30 -2.00
N SER A 396 16.34 -3.26 -2.81
CA SER A 396 15.82 -3.47 -4.16
C SER A 396 16.81 -4.29 -4.98
N LEU A 397 16.26 -5.17 -5.80
CA LEU A 397 16.98 -6.03 -6.74
C LEU A 397 16.70 -5.62 -8.19
N GLU A 398 15.96 -4.53 -8.44
CA GLU A 398 15.57 -4.12 -9.81
C GLU A 398 16.78 -3.90 -10.71
N ASP A 399 17.79 -3.13 -10.28
CA ASP A 399 18.99 -2.90 -11.09
C ASP A 399 19.74 -4.21 -11.42
N ASP A 400 19.77 -5.15 -10.46
CA ASP A 400 20.42 -6.45 -10.66
C ASP A 400 19.61 -7.32 -11.64
N VAL A 401 18.27 -7.24 -11.58
CA VAL A 401 17.36 -7.93 -12.51
C VAL A 401 17.50 -7.38 -13.91
N VAL A 402 17.50 -6.06 -14.10
CA VAL A 402 17.68 -5.41 -15.40
C VAL A 402 19.01 -5.82 -16.03
N GLN A 403 20.10 -5.77 -15.26
CA GLN A 403 21.42 -6.20 -15.74
C GLN A 403 21.45 -7.69 -16.13
N LEU A 404 20.79 -8.56 -15.35
CA LEU A 404 20.69 -9.98 -15.68
C LEU A 404 19.86 -10.21 -16.94
N GLU A 405 18.76 -9.50 -17.11
CA GLU A 405 17.95 -9.57 -18.33
C GLU A 405 18.72 -9.09 -19.56
N GLU A 406 19.51 -8.02 -19.43
CA GLU A 406 20.38 -7.53 -20.52
C GLU A 406 21.44 -8.57 -20.91
N ILE A 407 22.09 -9.21 -19.93
CA ILE A 407 23.08 -10.27 -20.19
C ILE A 407 22.42 -11.47 -20.87
N LEU A 408 21.24 -11.90 -20.40
CA LEU A 408 20.52 -13.03 -20.98
C LEU A 408 19.97 -12.73 -22.38
N LYS A 409 19.64 -11.46 -22.68
CA LYS A 409 19.25 -11.02 -24.02
C LYS A 409 20.44 -11.06 -25.00
N ILE A 410 21.66 -10.79 -24.53
CA ILE A 410 22.88 -10.88 -25.34
C ILE A 410 23.21 -12.34 -25.69
N ASP A 411 23.00 -13.27 -24.76
CA ASP A 411 23.27 -14.70 -24.99
C ASP A 411 22.21 -15.39 -25.88
N ALA A 412 21.05 -14.76 -26.10
CA ALA A 412 19.96 -15.26 -26.93
C ALA A 412 19.94 -14.70 -28.38
N ALA A 413 20.85 -13.77 -28.70
CA ALA A 413 21.06 -13.17 -30.02
C ALA A 413 22.29 -13.77 -30.70
#